data_AF-M5F7T4-F1
#
_entry.id   AF-M5F7T4-F1
#
_cell.length_a   1.000
_cell.length_b   1.000
_cell.length_c   1.000
_cell.angle_alpha   90.00
_cell.angle_beta   90.00
_cell.angle_gamma   90.00
#
_symmetry.space_group_name_H-M   'P 1'
#
loop_
_entity.id
_entity.type
_entity.pdbx_description
1 polymer ?
#
loop_
_entity_poly.entity_id
_entity_poly.type
_entity_poly.pdbx_seq_one_letter_code
_entity_poly.pdbx_strand_id
1 'polypeptide(L)'
;MDTAFKGAAKRLDDLDLPRLGALIGVGEDEIHAFLDVETSGNGFDAQGRPIILFEPHVFFRNLSGAARAQAVAAGLAYPKWGEKPYPRDSYPRLKAAVAIDETAALKSASWGLGQVLGENFEAAGFLTVQSMVEAMMEDEALQLEAAVNFIAENRLGDKLRNHDWAGFAKGYNGASYKKNAYDTKLANAFRKWSRIRDTPWPPAASPAVPRPAPIPASQSSRPAAPPVAAMPKPTAKQGFWTALLNLILTLFGKK
;
A
#
# COMPACT_ATOMS: atom_id res chain seq x y z
N MET A 1 0.46 19.03 8.60
CA MET A 1 0.29 18.85 7.14
C MET A 1 -0.83 19.73 6.59
N ASP A 2 -0.83 20.10 5.31
CA ASP A 2 -2.02 20.71 4.66
C ASP A 2 -3.19 19.71 4.68
N THR A 3 -4.32 20.09 5.31
CA THR A 3 -5.51 19.24 5.45
C THR A 3 -6.42 19.27 4.22
N ALA A 4 -6.05 19.99 3.16
CA ALA A 4 -6.70 19.86 1.86
C ALA A 4 -6.45 18.48 1.22
N PHE A 5 -5.31 17.87 1.51
CA PHE A 5 -4.83 16.61 0.93
C PHE A 5 -4.78 16.62 -0.60
N LYS A 6 -4.20 17.69 -1.16
CA LYS A 6 -4.06 17.89 -2.61
C LYS A 6 -2.60 18.19 -2.95
N GLY A 7 -2.14 17.61 -4.04
CA GLY A 7 -0.84 17.84 -4.66
C GLY A 7 -1.00 17.97 -6.17
N ALA A 8 0.02 17.60 -6.95
CA ALA A 8 -0.03 17.63 -8.41
C ALA A 8 -1.06 16.64 -9.00
N ALA A 9 -1.39 15.55 -8.29
CA ALA A 9 -2.31 14.51 -8.73
C ALA A 9 -1.99 13.93 -10.13
N LYS A 10 -0.70 13.73 -10.43
CA LYS A 10 -0.22 13.20 -11.71
C LYS A 10 -0.68 11.75 -11.90
N ARG A 11 -1.20 11.43 -13.09
CA ARG A 11 -1.66 10.07 -13.43
C ARG A 11 -0.49 9.17 -13.84
N LEU A 12 -0.69 7.85 -13.72
CA LEU A 12 0.26 6.86 -14.22
C LEU A 12 0.58 7.10 -15.69
N ASP A 13 1.87 7.01 -16.03
CA ASP A 13 2.32 6.90 -17.41
C ASP A 13 2.44 5.41 -17.78
N ASP A 14 2.28 5.06 -19.07
CA ASP A 14 2.32 3.66 -19.53
C ASP A 14 3.63 2.94 -19.13
N LEU A 15 4.75 3.68 -19.08
CA LEU A 15 6.05 3.13 -18.71
C LEU A 15 6.22 2.86 -17.20
N ASP A 16 5.37 3.40 -16.35
CA ASP A 16 5.48 3.19 -14.89
C ASP A 16 5.21 1.73 -14.51
N LEU A 17 4.23 1.10 -15.17
CA LEU A 17 3.81 -0.27 -14.87
C LEU A 17 4.92 -1.29 -15.11
N PRO A 18 5.53 -1.40 -16.31
CA PRO A 18 6.61 -2.34 -16.54
C PRO A 18 7.88 -1.96 -15.77
N ARG A 19 8.17 -0.65 -15.59
CA ARG A 19 9.33 -0.19 -14.81
C ARG A 19 9.24 -0.64 -13.34
N LEU A 20 8.09 -0.42 -12.70
CA LEU A 20 7.89 -0.75 -11.30
C LEU A 20 7.68 -2.25 -11.10
N GLY A 21 7.02 -2.95 -12.04
CA GLY A 21 6.93 -4.41 -12.04
C GLY A 21 8.30 -5.09 -12.05
N ALA A 22 9.25 -4.56 -12.85
CA ALA A 22 10.60 -5.09 -12.92
C ALA A 22 11.34 -5.10 -11.57
N LEU A 23 11.01 -4.20 -10.63
CA LEU A 23 11.63 -4.14 -9.30
C LEU A 23 11.36 -5.40 -8.46
N ILE A 24 10.22 -6.06 -8.69
CA ILE A 24 9.85 -7.33 -8.03
C ILE A 24 9.89 -8.52 -8.99
N GLY A 25 10.41 -8.31 -10.20
CA GLY A 25 10.60 -9.33 -11.23
C GLY A 25 9.31 -9.83 -11.87
N VAL A 26 8.30 -8.97 -12.02
CA VAL A 26 7.05 -9.26 -12.74
C VAL A 26 6.89 -8.33 -13.94
N GLY A 27 5.99 -8.67 -14.87
CA GLY A 27 5.62 -7.83 -16.01
C GLY A 27 4.49 -6.85 -15.66
N GLU A 28 4.07 -6.05 -16.63
CA GLU A 28 2.95 -5.13 -16.42
C GLU A 28 1.60 -5.84 -16.26
N ASP A 29 1.45 -7.06 -16.78
CA ASP A 29 0.24 -7.88 -16.62
C ASP A 29 -0.07 -8.17 -15.15
N GLU A 30 0.92 -8.57 -14.35
CA GLU A 30 0.73 -8.79 -12.93
C GLU A 30 0.40 -7.49 -12.19
N ILE A 31 1.03 -6.38 -12.59
CA ILE A 31 0.78 -5.07 -11.98
C ILE A 31 -0.62 -4.56 -12.33
N HIS A 32 -1.05 -4.70 -13.57
CA HIS A 32 -2.41 -4.40 -13.99
C HIS A 32 -3.43 -5.27 -13.27
N ALA A 33 -3.17 -6.57 -13.13
CA ALA A 33 -4.04 -7.47 -12.37
C ALA A 33 -4.17 -7.06 -10.91
N PHE A 34 -3.05 -6.69 -10.29
CA PHE A 34 -3.02 -6.14 -8.94
C PHE A 34 -3.84 -4.85 -8.84
N LEU A 35 -3.59 -3.88 -9.73
CA LEU A 35 -4.27 -2.59 -9.71
C LEU A 35 -5.77 -2.70 -9.97
N ASP A 36 -6.23 -3.52 -10.92
CA ASP A 36 -7.66 -3.76 -11.23
C ASP A 36 -8.44 -4.34 -10.02
N VAL A 37 -7.75 -5.07 -9.13
CA VAL A 37 -8.36 -5.70 -7.96
C VAL A 37 -8.30 -4.80 -6.73
N GLU A 38 -7.19 -4.09 -6.52
CA GLU A 38 -7.02 -3.22 -5.36
C GLU A 38 -7.62 -1.84 -5.54
N THR A 39 -7.78 -1.38 -6.78
CA THR A 39 -8.36 -0.09 -7.14
C THR A 39 -9.16 -0.19 -8.44
N SER A 40 -10.01 0.78 -8.75
CA SER A 40 -10.61 0.86 -10.11
C SER A 40 -9.64 1.46 -11.13
N GLY A 41 -8.34 1.15 -11.02
CA GLY A 41 -7.26 1.69 -11.86
C GLY A 41 -6.97 3.18 -11.72
N ASN A 42 -7.48 3.83 -10.67
CA ASN A 42 -7.29 5.26 -10.41
C ASN A 42 -6.91 5.47 -8.96
N GLY A 43 -5.93 6.34 -8.70
CA GLY A 43 -5.41 6.67 -7.39
C GLY A 43 -5.95 7.96 -6.80
N PHE A 44 -6.53 8.84 -7.63
CA PHE A 44 -7.13 10.11 -7.20
C PHE A 44 -8.64 10.17 -7.42
N ASP A 45 -9.34 10.81 -6.48
CA ASP A 45 -10.76 11.13 -6.58
C ASP A 45 -11.02 12.33 -7.53
N ALA A 46 -12.30 12.66 -7.74
CA ALA A 46 -12.71 13.75 -8.63
C ALA A 46 -12.26 15.16 -8.16
N GLN A 47 -11.75 15.29 -6.93
CA GLN A 47 -11.25 16.55 -6.37
C GLN A 47 -9.71 16.63 -6.43
N GLY A 48 -9.04 15.62 -6.99
CA GLY A 48 -7.58 15.52 -7.06
C GLY A 48 -6.95 15.08 -5.74
N ARG A 49 -7.70 14.47 -4.83
CA ARG A 49 -7.18 13.92 -3.57
C ARG A 49 -6.90 12.44 -3.72
N PRO A 50 -5.88 11.87 -3.06
CA PRO A 50 -5.70 10.42 -3.04
C PRO A 50 -6.99 9.71 -2.61
N ILE A 51 -7.35 8.62 -3.27
CA ILE A 51 -8.46 7.79 -2.80
C ILE A 51 -8.02 7.15 -1.48
N ILE A 52 -8.84 7.30 -0.44
CA ILE A 52 -8.52 6.81 0.89
C ILE A 52 -9.66 6.03 1.54
N LEU A 53 -9.29 5.03 2.34
CA LEU A 53 -10.17 4.41 3.31
C LEU A 53 -9.62 4.68 4.72
N PHE A 54 -10.33 5.48 5.51
CA PHE A 54 -9.97 5.69 6.92
C PHE A 54 -10.57 4.59 7.79
N GLU A 55 -9.74 3.96 8.62
CA GLU A 55 -10.08 2.79 9.43
C GLU A 55 -10.10 3.10 10.94
N PRO A 56 -11.29 3.23 11.56
CA PRO A 56 -11.41 3.59 12.97
C PRO A 56 -10.73 2.60 13.94
N HIS A 57 -10.63 1.32 13.57
CA HIS A 57 -9.97 0.30 14.38
C HIS A 57 -8.44 0.35 14.27
N VAL A 58 -7.91 0.86 13.16
CA VAL A 58 -6.49 1.21 13.02
C VAL A 58 -6.18 2.44 13.86
N PHE A 59 -7.07 3.44 13.83
CA PHE A 59 -6.92 4.65 14.64
C PHE A 59 -6.96 4.34 16.14
N PHE A 60 -7.88 3.46 16.55
CA PHE A 60 -7.93 2.98 17.92
C PHE A 60 -6.61 2.37 18.40
N ARG A 61 -5.98 1.48 17.61
CA ARG A 61 -4.72 0.82 18.01
C ARG A 61 -3.51 1.76 17.98
N ASN A 62 -3.51 2.76 17.11
CA ASN A 62 -2.42 3.75 17.01
C ASN A 62 -2.52 4.86 18.07
N LEU A 63 -3.64 5.01 18.75
CA LEU A 63 -3.82 5.95 19.87
C LEU A 63 -3.60 5.29 21.23
N SER A 64 -3.41 6.09 22.27
CA SER A 64 -3.50 5.65 23.68
C SER A 64 -3.99 6.79 24.58
N GLY A 65 -4.25 6.50 25.86
CA GLY A 65 -4.58 7.53 26.87
C GLY A 65 -5.75 8.45 26.51
N ALA A 66 -5.59 9.74 26.79
CA ALA A 66 -6.61 10.76 26.57
C ALA A 66 -7.02 10.89 25.09
N ALA A 67 -6.06 10.80 24.17
CA ALA A 67 -6.33 10.88 22.72
C ALA A 67 -7.23 9.73 22.24
N ARG A 68 -6.98 8.50 22.72
CA ARG A 68 -7.87 7.35 22.43
C ARG A 68 -9.26 7.57 23.01
N ALA A 69 -9.37 8.03 24.25
CA ALA A 69 -10.65 8.30 24.89
C ALA A 69 -11.47 9.36 24.13
N GLN A 70 -10.81 10.46 23.72
CA GLN A 70 -11.42 11.51 22.90
C GLN A 70 -11.89 10.96 21.54
N ALA A 71 -11.08 10.18 20.85
CA ALA A 71 -11.44 9.61 19.54
C ALA A 71 -12.61 8.62 19.64
N VAL A 72 -12.67 7.82 20.71
CA VAL A 72 -13.81 6.92 20.98
C VAL A 72 -15.08 7.71 21.27
N ALA A 73 -15.00 8.74 22.12
CA ALA A 73 -16.14 9.61 22.43
C ALA A 73 -16.67 10.34 21.19
N ALA A 74 -15.79 10.76 20.28
CA ALA A 74 -16.14 11.35 18.99
C ALA A 74 -16.63 10.33 17.94
N GLY A 75 -16.62 9.03 18.24
CA GLY A 75 -17.01 7.97 17.31
C GLY A 75 -16.02 7.75 16.14
N LEU A 76 -14.79 8.26 16.27
CA LEU A 76 -13.71 8.17 15.27
C LEU A 76 -12.84 6.93 15.46
N ALA A 77 -12.87 6.30 16.64
CA ALA A 77 -12.09 5.10 16.95
C ALA A 77 -12.96 4.05 17.65
N TYR A 78 -12.78 2.77 17.29
CA TYR A 78 -13.42 1.64 17.95
C TYR A 78 -12.60 0.35 17.76
N PRO A 79 -12.56 -0.57 18.74
CA PRO A 79 -11.58 -1.65 18.75
C PRO A 79 -11.81 -2.74 17.69
N LYS A 80 -13.07 -3.01 17.29
CA LYS A 80 -13.38 -4.10 16.36
C LYS A 80 -13.68 -3.56 14.97
N TRP A 81 -13.18 -4.26 13.96
CA TRP A 81 -13.56 -3.95 12.58
C TRP A 81 -15.07 -4.19 12.36
N GLY A 82 -15.68 -3.34 11.53
CA GLY A 82 -17.06 -3.53 11.07
C GLY A 82 -18.15 -3.14 12.05
N GLU A 83 -17.82 -2.46 13.16
CA GLU A 83 -18.83 -1.95 14.11
C GLU A 83 -19.80 -0.95 13.47
N LYS A 84 -19.34 -0.21 12.44
CA LYS A 84 -20.15 0.74 11.69
C LYS A 84 -19.84 0.67 10.19
N PRO A 85 -20.81 0.90 9.31
CA PRO A 85 -20.55 1.08 7.89
C PRO A 85 -19.55 2.21 7.62
N TYR A 86 -18.73 2.02 6.58
CA TYR A 86 -17.82 3.05 6.10
C TYR A 86 -18.59 4.08 5.26
N PRO A 87 -18.26 5.38 5.41
CA PRO A 87 -18.82 6.42 4.58
C PRO A 87 -18.22 6.32 3.16
N ARG A 88 -18.90 6.94 2.20
CA ARG A 88 -18.40 7.05 0.82
C ARG A 88 -17.15 7.94 0.73
N ASP A 89 -17.05 8.97 1.57
CA ASP A 89 -15.87 9.83 1.67
C ASP A 89 -15.24 9.71 3.07
N SER A 90 -13.99 9.27 3.11
CA SER A 90 -13.21 9.11 4.34
C SER A 90 -12.62 10.43 4.85
N TYR A 91 -12.48 11.46 4.01
CA TYR A 91 -11.77 12.69 4.35
C TYR A 91 -12.36 13.45 5.53
N PRO A 92 -13.70 13.61 5.69
CA PRO A 92 -14.25 14.26 6.87
C PRO A 92 -13.84 13.57 8.18
N ARG A 93 -13.80 12.23 8.20
CA ARG A 93 -13.33 11.47 9.36
C ARG A 93 -11.83 11.62 9.57
N LEU A 94 -11.04 11.53 8.50
CA LEU A 94 -9.59 11.71 8.58
C LEU A 94 -9.24 13.10 9.13
N LYS A 95 -9.87 14.17 8.65
CA LYS A 95 -9.62 15.54 9.15
C LYS A 95 -9.97 15.69 10.63
N ALA A 96 -11.09 15.11 11.06
CA ALA A 96 -11.46 15.10 12.48
C ALA A 96 -10.46 14.28 13.33
N ALA A 97 -9.94 13.17 12.80
CA ALA A 97 -8.92 12.36 13.45
C ALA A 97 -7.56 13.09 13.53
N VAL A 98 -7.16 13.79 12.47
CA VAL A 98 -5.94 14.61 12.43
C VAL A 98 -5.94 15.69 13.51
N ALA A 99 -7.12 16.26 13.82
CA ALA A 99 -7.26 17.23 14.91
C ALA A 99 -7.04 16.64 16.31
N ILE A 100 -7.08 15.31 16.46
CA ILE A 100 -6.80 14.60 17.72
C ILE A 100 -5.33 14.18 17.76
N ASP A 101 -4.87 13.49 16.72
CA ASP A 101 -3.49 13.04 16.56
C ASP A 101 -3.20 12.84 15.07
N GLU A 102 -2.41 13.75 14.49
CA GLU A 102 -2.09 13.73 13.04
C GLU A 102 -1.41 12.42 12.64
N THR A 103 -0.36 12.01 13.35
CA THR A 103 0.44 10.84 12.96
C THR A 103 -0.38 9.56 13.05
N ALA A 104 -1.13 9.37 14.14
CA ALA A 104 -2.00 8.22 14.30
C ALA A 104 -3.12 8.21 13.24
N ALA A 105 -3.68 9.38 12.89
CA ALA A 105 -4.72 9.48 11.88
C ALA A 105 -4.21 9.10 10.49
N LEU A 106 -3.03 9.60 10.08
CA LEU A 106 -2.43 9.28 8.79
C LEU A 106 -2.04 7.80 8.67
N LYS A 107 -1.56 7.19 9.77
CA LYS A 107 -1.30 5.74 9.84
C LYS A 107 -2.56 4.90 9.67
N SER A 108 -3.72 5.49 9.90
CA SER A 108 -5.01 4.81 9.97
C SER A 108 -5.84 4.92 8.69
N ALA A 109 -5.22 5.35 7.59
CA ALA A 109 -5.86 5.33 6.28
C ALA A 109 -5.02 4.55 5.27
N SER A 110 -5.68 3.82 4.36
CA SER A 110 -5.07 3.36 3.11
C SER A 110 -5.06 4.49 2.10
N TRP A 111 -4.03 4.54 1.25
CA TRP A 111 -3.78 5.67 0.35
C TRP A 111 -3.58 5.23 -1.10
N GLY A 112 -4.23 5.94 -2.03
CA GLY A 112 -3.94 5.90 -3.46
C GLY A 112 -4.05 4.53 -4.12
N LEU A 113 -3.31 4.34 -5.22
CA LEU A 113 -3.12 3.04 -5.87
C LEU A 113 -2.51 2.02 -4.91
N GLY A 114 -2.96 0.77 -5.05
CA GLY A 114 -2.55 -0.34 -4.18
C GLY A 114 -3.07 -0.25 -2.75
N GLN A 115 -3.64 0.89 -2.31
CA GLN A 115 -4.30 1.05 -1.02
C GLN A 115 -3.41 0.60 0.16
N VAL A 116 -2.14 0.99 0.16
CA VAL A 116 -1.21 0.71 1.26
C VAL A 116 -1.66 1.49 2.50
N LEU A 117 -1.88 0.78 3.62
CA LEU A 117 -2.23 1.38 4.90
C LEU A 117 -1.03 2.16 5.47
N GLY A 118 -1.25 3.42 5.85
CA GLY A 118 -0.20 4.36 6.26
C GLY A 118 0.65 3.90 7.45
N GLU A 119 0.17 2.98 8.30
CA GLU A 119 0.99 2.37 9.35
C GLU A 119 2.19 1.57 8.80
N ASN A 120 2.16 1.20 7.51
CA ASN A 120 3.22 0.47 6.83
C ASN A 120 4.17 1.39 6.04
N PHE A 121 4.23 2.69 6.36
CA PHE A 121 5.05 3.67 5.64
C PHE A 121 6.53 3.25 5.49
N GLU A 122 7.12 2.61 6.51
CA GLU A 122 8.50 2.09 6.44
C GLU A 122 8.65 1.01 5.37
N ALA A 123 7.74 0.03 5.36
CA ALA A 123 7.71 -1.03 4.35
C ALA A 123 7.36 -0.50 2.95
N ALA A 124 6.68 0.63 2.86
CA ALA A 124 6.41 1.35 1.61
C ALA A 124 7.62 2.19 1.12
N GLY A 125 8.69 2.28 1.90
CA GLY A 125 9.92 2.99 1.53
C GLY A 125 10.04 4.43 2.07
N PHE A 126 9.22 4.81 3.06
CA PHE A 126 9.18 6.17 3.61
C PHE A 126 9.72 6.24 5.03
N LEU A 127 10.30 7.39 5.39
CA LEU A 127 10.82 7.65 6.75
C LEU A 127 9.74 8.05 7.75
N THR A 128 8.66 8.66 7.26
CA THR A 128 7.50 9.05 8.08
C THR A 128 6.21 8.83 7.31
N VAL A 129 5.10 8.65 8.03
CA VAL A 129 3.78 8.56 7.37
C VAL A 129 3.42 9.87 6.67
N GLN A 130 3.86 11.02 7.18
CA GLN A 130 3.68 12.31 6.52
C GLN A 130 4.34 12.33 5.14
N SER A 131 5.60 11.90 5.05
CA SER A 131 6.33 11.83 3.77
C SER A 131 5.68 10.84 2.79
N MET A 132 5.11 9.74 3.30
CA MET A 132 4.30 8.83 2.48
C MET A 132 3.09 9.56 1.92
N VAL A 133 2.28 10.20 2.77
CA VAL A 133 1.05 10.88 2.34
C VAL A 133 1.35 12.02 1.38
N GLU A 134 2.44 12.77 1.60
CA GLU A 134 2.90 13.79 0.66
C GLU A 134 3.16 13.20 -0.73
N ALA A 135 3.92 12.11 -0.82
CA ALA A 135 4.13 11.41 -2.09
C ALA A 135 2.83 10.88 -2.72
N MET A 136 1.89 10.36 -1.90
CA MET A 136 0.59 9.91 -2.40
C MET A 136 -0.21 11.04 -3.06
N MET A 137 -0.05 12.30 -2.64
CA MET A 137 -0.76 13.44 -3.22
C MET A 137 -0.20 13.90 -4.56
N GLU A 138 1.05 13.55 -4.87
CA GLU A 138 1.76 14.09 -6.04
C GLU A 138 1.56 13.24 -7.29
N ASP A 139 1.74 11.92 -7.21
CA ASP A 139 1.84 11.07 -8.41
C ASP A 139 1.34 9.65 -8.15
N GLU A 140 0.50 9.12 -9.05
CA GLU A 140 0.10 7.71 -9.03
C GLU A 140 1.28 6.75 -9.22
N ALA A 141 2.36 7.16 -9.90
CA ALA A 141 3.60 6.39 -9.97
C ALA A 141 4.22 6.19 -8.59
N LEU A 142 4.21 7.21 -7.72
CA LEU A 142 4.68 7.11 -6.34
C LEU A 142 3.75 6.27 -5.47
N GLN A 143 2.44 6.31 -5.74
CA GLN A 143 1.47 5.42 -5.07
C GLN A 143 1.73 3.95 -5.44
N LEU A 144 1.96 3.66 -6.72
CA LEU A 144 2.29 2.31 -7.18
C LEU A 144 3.65 1.86 -6.65
N GLU A 145 4.66 2.72 -6.65
CA GLU A 145 5.99 2.42 -6.09
C GLU A 145 5.90 2.04 -4.61
N ALA A 146 5.10 2.77 -3.82
CA ALA A 146 4.84 2.43 -2.41
C ALA A 146 4.23 1.03 -2.25
N ALA A 147 3.29 0.65 -3.12
CA ALA A 147 2.70 -0.68 -3.13
C ALA A 147 3.71 -1.76 -3.52
N VAL A 148 4.55 -1.51 -4.53
CA VAL A 148 5.61 -2.42 -4.96
C VAL A 148 6.67 -2.63 -3.87
N ASN A 149 7.10 -1.56 -3.19
CA ASN A 149 7.99 -1.63 -2.03
C ASN A 149 7.37 -2.46 -0.91
N PHE A 150 6.09 -2.22 -0.60
CA PHE A 150 5.37 -2.99 0.40
C PHE A 150 5.28 -4.49 0.03
N ILE A 151 5.03 -4.81 -1.24
CA ILE A 151 5.05 -6.20 -1.76
C ILE A 151 6.43 -6.83 -1.59
N ALA A 152 7.50 -6.10 -1.91
CA ALA A 152 8.87 -6.57 -1.78
C ALA A 152 9.24 -6.86 -0.31
N GLU A 153 9.00 -5.89 0.58
CA GLU A 153 9.33 -5.99 2.00
C GLU A 153 8.58 -7.14 2.69
N ASN A 154 7.31 -7.37 2.30
CA ASN A 154 6.50 -8.47 2.82
C ASN A 154 6.75 -9.81 2.09
N ARG A 155 7.74 -9.86 1.19
CA ARG A 155 8.12 -11.07 0.41
C ARG A 155 6.96 -11.68 -0.36
N LEU A 156 6.11 -10.82 -0.92
CA LEU A 156 4.94 -11.22 -1.72
C LEU A 156 5.25 -11.28 -3.22
N GLY A 157 6.40 -10.76 -3.67
CA GLY A 157 6.80 -10.78 -5.08
C GLY A 157 6.85 -12.19 -5.69
N ASP A 158 7.34 -13.19 -4.94
CA ASP A 158 7.33 -14.60 -5.38
C ASP A 158 5.94 -15.13 -5.67
N LYS A 159 4.92 -14.60 -5.00
CA LYS A 159 3.54 -15.02 -5.20
C LYS A 159 3.00 -14.51 -6.53
N LEU A 160 3.34 -13.28 -6.90
CA LEU A 160 3.02 -12.74 -8.22
C LEU A 160 3.80 -13.48 -9.32
N ARG A 161 5.12 -13.65 -9.17
CA ARG A 161 5.97 -14.35 -10.15
C ARG A 161 5.52 -15.77 -10.47
N ASN A 162 5.03 -16.49 -9.46
CA ASN A 162 4.54 -17.86 -9.62
C ASN A 162 3.03 -17.94 -9.89
N HIS A 163 2.35 -16.80 -10.08
CA HIS A 163 0.90 -16.70 -10.21
C HIS A 163 0.12 -17.43 -9.09
N ASP A 164 0.69 -17.46 -7.87
CA ASP A 164 0.06 -17.95 -6.64
C ASP A 164 -0.89 -16.86 -6.10
N TRP A 165 -2.01 -16.65 -6.81
CA TRP A 165 -3.00 -15.61 -6.50
C TRP A 165 -3.62 -15.77 -5.12
N ALA A 166 -3.80 -17.01 -4.67
CA ALA A 166 -4.30 -17.31 -3.33
C ALA A 166 -3.28 -16.93 -2.26
N GLY A 167 -2.00 -17.29 -2.47
CA GLY A 167 -0.90 -16.90 -1.60
C GLY A 167 -0.70 -15.39 -1.54
N PHE A 168 -0.74 -14.72 -2.69
CA PHE A 168 -0.65 -13.26 -2.78
C PHE A 168 -1.82 -12.59 -2.05
N ALA A 169 -3.06 -12.96 -2.39
CA ALA A 169 -4.26 -12.40 -1.77
C ALA A 169 -4.32 -12.65 -0.26
N LYS A 170 -3.86 -13.81 0.22
CA LYS A 170 -3.76 -14.07 1.66
C LYS A 170 -2.72 -13.17 2.34
N GLY A 171 -1.58 -12.93 1.68
CA GLY A 171 -0.50 -12.09 2.22
C GLY A 171 -0.84 -10.61 2.21
N TYR A 172 -1.35 -10.13 1.08
CA TYR A 172 -1.74 -8.73 0.88
C TYR A 172 -3.07 -8.42 1.57
N ASN A 173 -4.12 -9.21 1.27
CA ASN A 173 -5.47 -8.99 1.77
C ASN A 173 -5.80 -9.70 3.11
N GLY A 174 -4.87 -10.45 3.69
CA GLY A 174 -5.06 -11.15 4.95
C GLY A 174 -5.95 -12.41 4.85
N ALA A 175 -6.17 -13.07 6.00
CA ALA A 175 -6.77 -14.41 6.04
C ALA A 175 -8.21 -14.50 5.51
N SER A 176 -8.93 -13.38 5.48
CA SER A 176 -10.32 -13.30 5.02
C SER A 176 -10.47 -13.06 3.51
N TYR A 177 -9.38 -13.06 2.74
CA TYR A 177 -9.38 -12.72 1.30
C TYR A 177 -10.44 -13.48 0.48
N LYS A 178 -10.70 -14.75 0.81
CA LYS A 178 -11.69 -15.60 0.12
C LYS A 178 -13.12 -15.05 0.19
N LYS A 179 -13.47 -14.31 1.25
CA LYS A 179 -14.83 -13.75 1.41
C LYS A 179 -15.21 -12.81 0.26
N ASN A 180 -14.22 -12.19 -0.38
CA ASN A 180 -14.42 -11.27 -1.50
C ASN A 180 -13.82 -11.78 -2.82
N ALA A 181 -13.44 -13.07 -2.88
CA ALA A 181 -12.86 -13.74 -4.05
C ALA A 181 -11.63 -13.00 -4.64
N TYR A 182 -10.77 -12.43 -3.79
CA TYR A 182 -9.57 -11.70 -4.23
C TYR A 182 -8.67 -12.53 -5.14
N ASP A 183 -8.43 -13.79 -4.80
CA ASP A 183 -7.66 -14.74 -5.60
C ASP A 183 -8.23 -14.92 -7.01
N THR A 184 -9.54 -15.12 -7.10
CA THR A 184 -10.24 -15.35 -8.37
C THR A 184 -10.24 -14.08 -9.23
N LYS A 185 -10.39 -12.92 -8.61
CA LYS A 185 -10.33 -11.62 -9.29
C LYS A 185 -8.94 -11.35 -9.85
N LEU A 186 -7.88 -11.59 -9.08
CA LEU A 186 -6.49 -11.44 -9.54
C LEU A 186 -6.21 -12.38 -10.73
N ALA A 187 -6.58 -13.66 -10.61
CA ALA A 187 -6.39 -14.64 -11.67
C ALA A 187 -7.13 -14.26 -12.97
N ASN A 188 -8.36 -13.75 -12.84
CA ASN A 188 -9.15 -13.33 -13.99
C ASN A 188 -8.62 -12.04 -14.62
N ALA A 189 -8.18 -11.08 -13.80
CA ALA A 189 -7.57 -9.84 -14.28
C ALA A 189 -6.27 -10.15 -15.03
N PHE A 190 -5.39 -10.98 -14.47
CA PHE A 190 -4.17 -11.41 -15.14
C PHE A 190 -4.45 -12.05 -16.51
N ARG A 191 -5.42 -12.99 -16.58
CA ARG A 191 -5.80 -13.62 -17.85
C ARG A 191 -6.33 -12.64 -18.90
N LYS A 192 -6.95 -11.55 -18.47
CA LYS A 192 -7.40 -10.46 -19.35
C LYS A 192 -6.18 -9.70 -19.89
N TRP A 193 -5.27 -9.29 -19.01
CA TRP A 193 -4.09 -8.50 -19.37
C TRP A 193 -3.09 -9.28 -20.21
N SER A 194 -2.89 -10.57 -19.95
CA SER A 194 -2.02 -11.46 -20.73
C SER A 194 -2.43 -11.72 -22.18
N ARG A 195 -3.49 -11.07 -22.66
CA ARG A 195 -3.96 -11.08 -24.05
C ARG A 195 -3.80 -9.73 -24.73
N ILE A 196 -3.42 -8.71 -23.98
CA ILE A 196 -3.10 -7.37 -24.42
C ILE A 196 -1.59 -7.35 -24.68
N ARG A 197 -1.14 -6.54 -25.64
CA ARG A 197 0.28 -6.43 -25.95
C ARG A 197 0.93 -5.54 -24.91
N ASP A 198 2.00 -6.05 -24.32
CA ASP A 198 2.87 -5.33 -23.40
C ASP A 198 3.48 -4.05 -24.02
N THR A 199 3.57 -3.02 -23.19
CA THR A 199 4.36 -1.83 -23.37
C THR A 199 5.83 -2.22 -23.46
N PRO A 200 6.54 -1.89 -24.56
CA PRO A 200 7.95 -2.22 -24.70
C PRO A 200 8.79 -1.59 -23.59
N TRP A 201 9.32 -2.44 -22.71
CA TRP A 201 10.24 -2.03 -21.66
C TRP A 201 11.56 -2.78 -21.85
N PRO A 202 12.70 -2.08 -21.96
CA PRO A 202 13.98 -2.75 -22.08
C PRO A 202 14.21 -3.54 -20.79
N PRO A 203 14.52 -4.85 -20.86
CA PRO A 203 14.88 -5.59 -19.67
C PRO A 203 16.05 -4.87 -19.00
N ALA A 204 15.93 -4.63 -17.69
CA ALA A 204 17.00 -4.02 -16.92
C ALA A 204 18.30 -4.76 -17.25
N ALA A 205 19.29 -4.04 -17.78
CA ALA A 205 20.61 -4.59 -18.00
C ALA A 205 21.03 -5.24 -16.67
N SER A 206 21.30 -6.54 -16.68
CA SER A 206 21.86 -7.20 -15.49
C SER A 206 23.00 -6.33 -15.00
N PRO A 207 23.07 -5.98 -13.69
CA PRO A 207 24.17 -5.18 -13.20
C PRO A 207 25.45 -5.88 -13.64
N ALA A 208 26.24 -5.21 -14.49
CA ALA A 208 27.52 -5.73 -14.90
C ALA A 208 28.27 -6.04 -13.61
N VAL A 209 28.59 -7.32 -13.40
CA VAL A 209 29.39 -7.75 -12.26
C VAL A 209 30.61 -6.82 -12.25
N PRO A 210 30.81 -5.98 -11.21
CA PRO A 210 31.97 -5.13 -11.18
C PRO A 210 33.17 -6.06 -11.23
N ARG A 211 33.96 -5.95 -12.30
CA ARG A 211 35.24 -6.64 -12.41
C ARG A 211 36.02 -6.25 -11.15
N PRO A 212 36.46 -7.20 -10.31
CA PRO A 212 37.11 -6.85 -9.07
C PRO A 212 38.36 -6.04 -9.39
N ALA A 213 38.41 -4.81 -8.89
CA ALA A 213 39.64 -4.03 -8.86
C ALA A 213 40.64 -4.78 -7.95
N PRO A 214 41.94 -4.85 -8.32
CA PRO A 214 42.93 -5.49 -7.47
C PRO A 214 43.01 -4.77 -6.11
N ILE A 215 42.79 -5.53 -5.04
CA ILE A 215 42.84 -5.04 -3.65
C ILE A 215 44.32 -4.89 -3.24
N PRO A 216 44.76 -3.71 -2.77
CA PRO A 216 46.01 -3.58 -2.03
C PRO A 216 45.83 -4.17 -0.62
N ALA A 217 46.76 -5.02 -0.20
CA ALA A 217 46.75 -5.61 1.12
C ALA A 217 47.03 -4.55 2.21
N SER A 218 46.16 -4.42 3.22
CA SER A 218 46.55 -4.02 4.58
C SER A 218 45.40 -4.11 5.60
N GLN A 219 45.54 -5.09 6.49
CA GLN A 219 45.39 -5.09 7.96
C GLN A 219 44.08 -4.67 8.65
N SER A 220 43.67 -5.57 9.56
CA SER A 220 42.55 -5.52 10.49
C SER A 220 42.71 -4.49 11.61
N SER A 221 41.60 -3.89 12.04
CA SER A 221 41.14 -3.99 13.43
C SER A 221 39.68 -3.56 13.55
N ARG A 222 38.90 -4.35 14.30
CA ARG A 222 37.50 -4.13 14.64
C ARG A 222 37.43 -3.61 16.07
N PRO A 223 36.36 -2.90 16.46
CA PRO A 223 35.62 -3.36 17.65
C PRO A 223 34.12 -3.54 17.38
N ALA A 224 33.54 -4.48 18.13
CA ALA A 224 32.15 -4.95 18.01
C ALA A 224 31.13 -3.94 18.58
N ALA A 225 29.96 -3.85 17.94
CA ALA A 225 28.80 -3.12 18.43
C ALA A 225 27.82 -4.06 19.19
N PRO A 226 27.04 -3.56 20.16
CA PRO A 226 26.15 -4.37 21.01
C PRO A 226 24.86 -4.83 20.28
N PRO A 227 24.09 -5.78 20.84
CA PRO A 227 22.95 -6.38 20.16
C PRO A 227 21.76 -5.42 20.13
N VAL A 228 21.20 -5.19 18.93
CA VAL A 228 19.92 -4.52 18.75
C VAL A 228 18.80 -5.52 19.01
N ALA A 229 17.86 -5.12 19.88
CA ALA A 229 16.70 -5.91 20.27
C ALA A 229 15.79 -6.23 19.06
N ALA A 230 15.28 -7.46 19.03
CA ALA A 230 14.37 -7.93 18.00
C ALA A 230 13.04 -7.17 18.05
N MET A 231 12.67 -6.52 16.94
CA MET A 231 11.33 -5.98 16.74
C MET A 231 10.30 -7.12 16.59
N PRO A 232 9.08 -6.95 17.10
CA PRO A 232 8.07 -8.01 17.09
C PRO A 232 7.58 -8.32 15.68
N LYS A 233 7.39 -9.62 15.43
CA LYS A 233 6.86 -10.18 14.17
C LYS A 233 5.46 -9.64 13.88
N PRO A 234 5.09 -9.41 12.60
CA PRO A 234 3.74 -9.01 12.22
C PRO A 234 2.72 -10.06 12.68
N THR A 235 1.79 -9.64 13.54
CA THR A 235 0.68 -10.47 14.02
C THR A 235 -0.41 -10.56 12.94
N ALA A 236 -1.03 -11.74 12.86
CA ALA A 236 -1.96 -12.14 11.82
C ALA A 236 -3.18 -11.20 11.68
N LYS A 237 -3.41 -10.73 10.44
CA LYS A 237 -4.46 -9.77 10.06
C LYS A 237 -5.85 -10.42 9.94
N GLN A 238 -6.83 -9.94 10.71
CA GLN A 238 -8.26 -10.20 10.49
C GLN A 238 -8.90 -9.06 9.66
N GLY A 239 -9.45 -9.39 8.48
CA GLY A 239 -10.70 -8.78 7.98
C GLY A 239 -10.73 -7.41 7.28
N PHE A 240 -9.59 -6.80 6.92
CA PHE A 240 -9.49 -5.43 6.36
C PHE A 240 -10.29 -5.16 5.05
N TRP A 241 -10.41 -6.14 4.15
CA TRP A 241 -10.64 -5.85 2.73
C TRP A 241 -12.11 -5.88 2.25
N THR A 242 -13.05 -6.30 3.07
CA THR A 242 -14.50 -6.32 2.73
C THR A 242 -15.08 -4.91 2.57
N ALA A 243 -14.54 -3.92 3.31
CA ALA A 243 -15.00 -2.54 3.27
C ALA A 243 -14.44 -1.77 2.06
N LEU A 244 -13.16 -1.97 1.74
CA LEU A 244 -12.55 -1.40 0.54
C LEU A 244 -13.27 -1.89 -0.72
N LEU A 245 -13.63 -3.18 -0.77
CA LEU A 245 -14.31 -3.75 -1.92
C LEU A 245 -15.75 -3.21 -2.11
N ASN A 246 -16.48 -2.95 -1.02
CA ASN A 246 -17.79 -2.28 -1.10
C ASN A 246 -17.67 -0.79 -1.46
N LEU A 247 -16.60 -0.10 -1.04
CA LEU A 247 -16.33 1.28 -1.43
C LEU A 247 -15.97 1.37 -2.92
N ILE A 248 -15.10 0.47 -3.42
CA ILE A 248 -14.76 0.34 -4.84
C ILE A 248 -16.00 0.06 -5.69
N LEU A 249 -16.88 -0.86 -5.26
CA LEU A 249 -18.11 -1.20 -5.97
C LEU A 249 -19.17 -0.08 -5.93
N THR A 250 -19.27 0.69 -4.84
CA THR A 250 -20.27 1.77 -4.70
C THR A 250 -19.84 3.11 -5.28
N LEU A 251 -18.54 3.36 -5.47
CA LEU A 251 -18.06 4.55 -6.16
C LEU A 251 -18.32 4.53 -7.68
N PHE A 252 -18.47 3.34 -8.28
CA PHE A 252 -18.66 3.17 -9.73
C PHE A 252 -19.87 2.32 -10.13
N GLY A 253 -20.63 1.79 -9.17
CA GLY A 253 -21.90 1.09 -9.41
C GLY A 253 -23.08 2.04 -9.55
N LYS A 254 -23.23 2.68 -10.73
CA LYS A 254 -24.49 3.04 -11.40
C LYS A 254 -24.20 3.80 -12.71
N LYS A 255 -24.31 3.10 -13.83
CA LYS A 255 -25.12 3.57 -14.97
C LYS A 255 -26.38 2.73 -15.00
#